data_AF-A0A1A6FWA0-F1
#
_entry.id   AF-A0A1A6FWA0-F1
#
_cell.length_a   1.000
_cell.length_b   1.000
_cell.length_c   1.000
_cell.angle_alpha   90.00
_cell.angle_beta   90.00
_cell.angle_gamma   90.00
#
_symmetry.space_group_name_H-M   'P 1'
#
loop_
_entity.id
_entity.type
_entity.pdbx_description
1 polymer ?
#
loop_
_entity_poly.entity_id
_entity_poly.type
_entity_poly.pdbx_seq_one_letter_code
_entity_poly.pdbx_strand_id
1 'polypeptide(L)'
;ISAPNEFDVMFKLEVPRIELQEYYDTGAFYFVKFKRVPSGNPLSHFLEGEILSASKMLSRFRKIIEEEVKKIKGIDVSVEKQKPGSPAVTLLIRNPEEISVDIILTLEANGSWPISTKEGLPIKNWLGTKVRTTLRQKPYYLVPKNAKAGDGFQEYQELDAFCSYHVKTAIFHMWTENPQDSQWDPKQLSTCFDNFLTFFVECLRTEKLTHYFIPKFNLFSQELIDQK
;
A
#
# COMPACT_ATOMS: atom_id res chain seq x y z
N ILE A 1 -13.62 3.82 3.67
CA ILE A 1 -14.26 2.54 4.05
C ILE A 1 -14.33 1.71 2.76
N SER A 2 -14.02 0.41 2.82
CA SER A 2 -13.96 -0.47 1.63
C SER A 2 -15.35 -1.01 1.26
N ALA A 3 -15.46 -1.65 0.10
CA ALA A 3 -16.64 -2.42 -0.27
C ALA A 3 -16.80 -3.62 0.69
N PRO A 4 -18.04 -4.04 1.02
CA PRO A 4 -18.30 -5.11 2.00
C PRO A 4 -17.86 -6.51 1.53
N ASN A 5 -17.53 -6.66 0.25
CA ASN A 5 -17.12 -7.91 -0.39
C ASN A 5 -15.60 -7.98 -0.69
N GLU A 6 -14.81 -6.97 -0.31
CA GLU A 6 -13.37 -6.93 -0.53
C GLU A 6 -12.60 -6.79 0.78
N PHE A 7 -11.72 -7.74 1.06
CA PHE A 7 -10.93 -7.78 2.30
C PHE A 7 -9.44 -7.89 2.01
N ASP A 8 -8.64 -7.09 2.70
CA ASP A 8 -7.17 -7.16 2.64
C ASP A 8 -6.60 -7.82 3.90
N VAL A 9 -5.69 -8.78 3.73
CA VAL A 9 -4.98 -9.44 4.84
C VAL A 9 -3.48 -9.39 4.57
N MET A 10 -2.73 -8.80 5.51
CA MET A 10 -1.27 -8.74 5.41
C MET A 10 -0.62 -9.88 6.17
N PHE A 11 0.16 -10.72 5.48
CA PHE A 11 1.00 -11.75 6.07
C PHE A 11 2.39 -11.18 6.31
N LYS A 12 2.67 -10.81 7.56
CA LYS A 12 3.95 -10.22 7.96
C LYS A 12 5.03 -11.29 8.15
N LEU A 13 6.19 -11.04 7.57
CA LEU A 13 7.40 -11.83 7.73
C LEU A 13 8.50 -10.90 8.23
N GLU A 14 8.92 -11.09 9.47
CA GLU A 14 10.04 -10.33 10.04
C GLU A 14 11.32 -10.67 9.28
N VAL A 15 12.03 -9.63 8.84
CA VAL A 15 13.30 -9.77 8.13
C VAL A 15 14.49 -9.31 8.96
N PRO A 16 15.67 -9.94 8.79
CA PRO A 16 16.91 -9.41 9.35
C PRO A 16 17.21 -8.00 8.88
N ARG A 17 18.29 -7.40 9.39
CA ARG A 17 18.70 -6.05 9.01
C ARG A 17 18.87 -5.92 7.49
N ILE A 18 17.99 -5.14 6.89
CA ILE A 18 17.99 -4.81 5.48
C ILE A 18 18.66 -3.46 5.22
N GLU A 19 19.08 -3.29 3.98
CA GLU A 19 19.46 -2.04 3.35
C GLU A 19 18.47 -1.77 2.23
N LEU A 20 17.97 -0.54 2.19
CA LEU A 20 17.05 -0.07 1.17
C LEU A 20 17.80 0.82 0.22
N GLN A 21 17.85 0.41 -1.05
CA GLN A 21 18.32 1.24 -2.14
C GLN A 21 17.09 1.77 -2.87
N GLU A 22 16.92 3.08 -2.88
CA GLU A 22 15.76 3.70 -3.53
C GLU A 22 15.75 3.43 -5.04
N TYR A 23 14.57 3.12 -5.57
CA TYR A 23 14.35 2.99 -7.01
C TYR A 23 14.08 4.37 -7.60
N TYR A 24 15.06 4.88 -8.37
CA TYR A 24 15.10 6.26 -8.85
C TYR A 24 14.85 7.26 -7.69
N ASP A 25 13.98 8.25 -7.89
CA ASP A 25 13.62 9.24 -6.87
C ASP A 25 12.15 9.12 -6.42
N THR A 26 11.62 7.89 -6.43
CA THR A 26 10.18 7.66 -6.18
C THR A 26 9.79 7.81 -4.70
N GLY A 27 10.69 7.50 -3.78
CA GLY A 27 10.49 7.51 -2.33
C GLY A 27 9.64 6.38 -1.77
N ALA A 28 8.96 5.63 -2.65
CA ALA A 28 8.04 4.55 -2.32
C ALA A 28 8.53 3.18 -2.78
N PHE A 29 9.34 3.12 -3.84
CA PHE A 29 9.87 1.87 -4.39
C PHE A 29 11.35 1.70 -4.04
N TYR A 30 11.73 0.48 -3.67
CA TYR A 30 13.07 0.17 -3.20
C TYR A 30 13.52 -1.21 -3.69
N PHE A 31 14.81 -1.31 -4.00
CA PHE A 31 15.52 -2.58 -3.96
C PHE A 31 15.88 -2.90 -2.51
N VAL A 32 15.67 -4.15 -2.11
CA VAL A 32 15.94 -4.64 -0.77
C VAL A 32 17.19 -5.51 -0.80
N LYS A 33 18.18 -5.19 0.03
CA LYS A 33 19.38 -6.00 0.24
C LYS A 33 19.48 -6.40 1.70
N PHE A 34 20.12 -7.52 2.01
CA PHE A 34 20.48 -7.84 3.40
C PHE A 34 21.83 -7.22 3.74
N LYS A 35 21.93 -6.50 4.87
CA LYS A 35 23.22 -5.99 5.34
C LYS A 35 24.19 -7.10 5.70
N ARG A 36 23.65 -8.19 6.25
CA ARG A 36 24.33 -9.47 6.50
C ARG A 36 23.29 -10.56 6.33
N VAL A 37 23.55 -11.52 5.45
CA VAL A 37 22.68 -12.69 5.29
C VAL A 37 22.99 -13.64 6.45
N PRO A 38 22.05 -13.91 7.38
CA PRO A 38 22.27 -14.91 8.41
C PRO A 38 22.45 -16.28 7.74
N SER A 39 23.43 -17.08 8.21
CA SER A 39 23.59 -18.45 7.76
C SER A 39 22.30 -19.24 7.97
N GLY A 40 21.84 -19.95 6.95
CA GLY A 40 20.58 -20.70 6.99
C GLY A 40 19.31 -19.85 6.89
N ASN A 41 19.39 -18.55 6.60
CA ASN A 41 18.19 -17.74 6.37
C ASN A 41 17.40 -18.29 5.16
N PRO A 42 16.13 -18.70 5.33
CA PRO A 42 15.32 -19.27 4.24
C PRO A 42 15.07 -18.27 3.09
N LEU A 43 15.23 -16.96 3.33
CA LEU A 43 15.08 -15.94 2.31
C LEU A 43 16.26 -15.87 1.33
N SER A 44 17.38 -16.53 1.63
CA SER A 44 18.55 -16.59 0.74
C SER A 44 18.22 -17.19 -0.63
N HIS A 45 17.27 -18.12 -0.70
CA HIS A 45 16.81 -18.73 -1.96
C HIS A 45 16.11 -17.75 -2.91
N PHE A 46 15.66 -16.59 -2.40
CA PHE A 46 15.00 -15.57 -3.19
C PHE A 46 15.93 -14.44 -3.62
N LEU A 47 17.24 -14.56 -3.40
CA LEU A 47 18.21 -13.58 -3.85
C LEU A 47 18.46 -13.67 -5.37
N GLU A 48 18.66 -12.50 -5.98
CA GLU A 48 19.19 -12.28 -7.32
C GLU A 48 20.43 -11.40 -7.18
N GLY A 49 21.60 -12.04 -7.15
CA GLY A 49 22.81 -11.37 -6.67
C GLY A 49 22.65 -10.98 -5.19
N GLU A 50 22.69 -9.67 -4.93
CA GLU A 50 22.53 -9.11 -3.57
C GLU A 50 21.09 -8.66 -3.26
N ILE A 51 20.20 -8.65 -4.26
CA ILE A 51 18.86 -8.09 -4.16
C ILE A 51 17.86 -9.20 -3.84
N LEU A 52 16.99 -8.96 -2.87
CA LEU A 52 15.86 -9.82 -2.55
C LEU A 52 14.76 -9.65 -3.60
N SER A 53 14.52 -10.69 -4.40
CA SER A 53 13.59 -10.64 -5.52
C SER A 53 12.14 -10.75 -5.06
N ALA A 54 11.39 -9.65 -5.20
CA ALA A 54 9.96 -9.59 -4.91
C ALA A 54 9.15 -10.60 -5.73
N SER A 55 9.49 -10.77 -7.02
CA SER A 55 8.81 -11.69 -7.93
C SER A 55 9.02 -13.15 -7.53
N LYS A 56 10.25 -13.56 -7.18
CA LYS A 56 10.54 -14.92 -6.70
C LYS A 56 9.83 -15.22 -5.39
N MET A 57 9.85 -14.29 -4.43
CA MET A 57 9.13 -14.45 -3.16
C MET A 57 7.62 -14.59 -3.38
N LEU A 58 7.02 -13.67 -4.14
CA LEU A 58 5.58 -13.67 -4.41
C LEU A 58 5.14 -14.93 -5.17
N SER A 59 5.93 -15.37 -6.15
CA SER A 59 5.68 -16.61 -6.90
C SER A 59 5.67 -17.84 -5.98
N ARG A 60 6.67 -17.96 -5.09
CA ARG A 60 6.72 -19.07 -4.13
C ARG A 60 5.58 -18.99 -3.12
N PHE A 61 5.28 -17.80 -2.61
CA PHE A 61 4.19 -17.56 -1.68
C PHE A 61 2.83 -17.95 -2.28
N ARG A 62 2.56 -17.51 -3.51
CA ARG A 62 1.36 -17.88 -4.27
C ARG A 62 1.24 -19.38 -4.45
N LYS A 63 2.33 -20.06 -4.84
CA LYS A 63 2.33 -21.52 -5.01
C LYS A 63 1.95 -22.25 -3.71
N ILE A 64 2.46 -21.81 -2.57
CA ILE A 64 2.11 -22.38 -1.26
C ILE A 64 0.62 -22.18 -0.98
N ILE A 65 0.08 -20.97 -1.19
CA ILE A 65 -1.35 -20.69 -1.00
C ILE A 65 -2.21 -21.57 -1.92
N GLU A 66 -1.87 -21.68 -3.20
CA GLU A 66 -2.59 -22.54 -4.15
C GLU A 66 -2.56 -24.02 -3.74
N GLU A 67 -1.44 -24.51 -3.19
CA GLU A 67 -1.31 -25.88 -2.66
C GLU A 67 -2.17 -26.11 -1.42
N GLU A 68 -2.24 -25.15 -0.49
CA GLU A 68 -3.05 -25.27 0.73
C GLU A 68 -4.55 -25.07 0.48
N VAL A 69 -4.93 -24.12 -0.39
CA VAL A 69 -6.34 -23.86 -0.76
C VAL A 69 -6.99 -25.12 -1.36
N LYS A 70 -6.27 -25.89 -2.16
CA LYS A 70 -6.75 -27.17 -2.73
C LYS A 70 -7.10 -28.23 -1.66
N LYS A 71 -6.55 -28.11 -0.45
CA LYS A 71 -6.81 -29.06 0.64
C LYS A 71 -8.03 -28.69 1.49
N ILE A 72 -8.52 -27.46 1.37
CA ILE A 72 -9.69 -26.98 2.09
C ILE A 72 -10.92 -27.72 1.56
N LYS A 73 -11.73 -28.27 2.47
CA LYS A 73 -12.99 -28.96 2.17
C LYS A 73 -14.15 -28.24 2.83
N GLY A 74 -15.32 -28.26 2.19
CA GLY A 74 -16.54 -27.68 2.74
C GLY A 74 -16.67 -26.16 2.60
N ILE A 75 -15.72 -25.50 1.91
CA ILE A 75 -15.77 -24.08 1.55
C ILE A 75 -15.47 -23.99 0.06
N ASP A 76 -16.31 -23.28 -0.71
CA ASP A 76 -16.00 -22.92 -2.10
C ASP A 76 -15.00 -21.75 -2.07
N VAL A 77 -13.73 -22.10 -2.21
CA VAL A 77 -12.62 -21.15 -2.23
C VAL A 77 -11.66 -21.48 -3.37
N SER A 78 -11.24 -20.46 -4.10
CA SER A 78 -10.33 -20.56 -5.23
C SER A 78 -9.31 -19.43 -5.22
N VAL A 79 -8.15 -19.62 -5.87
CA VAL A 79 -7.15 -18.56 -6.03
C VAL A 79 -7.35 -17.91 -7.39
N GLU A 80 -7.55 -16.59 -7.40
CA GLU A 80 -7.75 -15.80 -8.61
C GLU A 80 -6.48 -15.75 -9.48
N LYS A 81 -6.61 -15.61 -10.80
CA LYS A 81 -5.45 -15.53 -11.70
C LYS A 81 -4.53 -14.37 -11.30
N GLN A 82 -3.21 -14.59 -11.42
CA GLN A 82 -2.23 -13.56 -11.09
C GLN A 82 -2.42 -12.33 -12.00
N LYS A 83 -2.69 -11.18 -11.38
CA LYS A 83 -2.73 -9.89 -12.07
C LYS A 83 -1.30 -9.32 -12.18
N PRO A 84 -0.82 -8.93 -13.37
CA PRO A 84 0.50 -8.32 -13.52
C PRO A 84 0.69 -7.12 -12.59
N GLY A 85 1.82 -7.06 -11.88
CA GLY A 85 2.15 -5.97 -10.96
C GLY A 85 1.36 -5.95 -9.64
N SER A 86 0.35 -6.80 -9.45
CA SER A 86 -0.35 -6.91 -8.17
C SER A 86 0.53 -7.60 -7.11
N PRO A 87 0.63 -7.03 -5.89
CA PRO A 87 1.37 -7.65 -4.79
C PRO A 87 0.57 -8.76 -4.07
N ALA A 88 -0.72 -8.92 -4.39
CA ALA A 88 -1.63 -9.79 -3.66
C ALA A 88 -1.82 -11.17 -4.31
N VAL A 89 -2.11 -12.16 -3.47
CA VAL A 89 -2.71 -13.43 -3.87
C VAL A 89 -4.19 -13.37 -3.47
N THR A 90 -5.05 -13.07 -4.44
CA THR A 90 -6.50 -12.92 -4.23
C THR A 90 -7.16 -14.29 -4.13
N LEU A 91 -7.88 -14.52 -3.03
CA LEU A 91 -8.81 -15.64 -2.88
C LEU A 91 -10.22 -15.18 -3.27
N LEU A 92 -10.95 -16.05 -3.96
CA LEU A 92 -12.39 -15.91 -4.18
C LEU A 92 -13.12 -16.96 -3.35
N ILE A 93 -13.92 -16.51 -2.39
CA ILE A 93 -14.75 -17.33 -1.51
C ILE A 93 -16.21 -17.13 -1.91
N ARG A 94 -16.95 -18.22 -2.16
CA ARG A 94 -18.35 -18.15 -2.63
C ARG A 94 -19.29 -18.82 -1.64
N ASN A 95 -19.91 -18.04 -0.76
CA ASN A 95 -20.94 -18.54 0.16
C ASN A 95 -21.67 -17.42 0.95
N PRO A 96 -22.93 -17.05 0.66
CA PRO A 96 -23.69 -17.20 -0.58
C PRO A 96 -23.31 -16.16 -1.65
N GLU A 97 -22.69 -15.06 -1.26
CA GLU A 97 -22.15 -14.02 -2.12
C GLU A 97 -20.64 -14.26 -2.36
N GLU A 98 -20.11 -13.68 -3.43
CA GLU A 98 -18.68 -13.74 -3.73
C GLU A 98 -17.92 -12.68 -2.94
N ILE A 99 -16.93 -13.13 -2.17
CA ILE A 99 -16.02 -12.30 -1.39
C ILE A 99 -14.60 -12.49 -1.94
N SER A 100 -13.91 -11.38 -2.20
CA SER A 100 -12.49 -11.37 -2.52
C SER A 100 -11.65 -11.10 -1.28
N VAL A 101 -10.58 -11.88 -1.10
CA VAL A 101 -9.62 -11.70 -0.01
C VAL A 101 -8.21 -11.59 -0.58
N ASP A 102 -7.64 -10.39 -0.54
CA ASP A 102 -6.27 -10.12 -0.98
C ASP A 102 -5.28 -10.46 0.13
N ILE A 103 -4.54 -11.56 -0.06
CA ILE A 103 -3.45 -11.95 0.85
C ILE A 103 -2.15 -11.31 0.37
N ILE A 104 -1.60 -10.39 1.16
CA ILE A 104 -0.43 -9.58 0.82
C ILE A 104 0.76 -10.01 1.67
N LEU A 105 1.76 -10.65 1.04
CA LEU A 105 3.05 -10.92 1.69
C LEU A 105 3.72 -9.58 2.01
N THR A 106 4.17 -9.43 3.25
CA THR A 106 4.73 -8.16 3.73
C THR A 106 6.00 -8.41 4.53
N LEU A 107 7.11 -7.76 4.17
CA LEU A 107 8.31 -7.78 4.99
C LEU A 107 8.19 -6.75 6.12
N GLU A 108 8.37 -7.19 7.36
CA GLU A 108 8.38 -6.33 8.54
C GLU A 108 9.82 -5.96 8.90
N ALA A 109 10.14 -4.66 8.84
CA ALA A 109 11.47 -4.14 9.09
C ALA A 109 11.48 -3.28 10.37
N ASN A 110 12.19 -3.75 11.39
CA ASN A 110 12.35 -3.09 12.70
C ASN A 110 13.34 -1.90 12.70
N GLY A 111 13.74 -1.41 11.52
CA GLY A 111 14.67 -0.30 11.38
C GLY A 111 13.99 1.08 11.41
N SER A 112 14.81 2.14 11.38
CA SER A 112 14.29 3.48 11.12
C SER A 112 13.60 3.54 9.77
N TRP A 113 12.48 4.27 9.70
CA TRP A 113 11.76 4.47 8.45
C TRP A 113 12.64 5.15 7.38
N PRO A 114 12.40 4.89 6.09
CA PRO A 114 13.16 5.51 5.00
C PRO A 114 13.16 7.04 5.06
N ILE A 115 14.25 7.66 4.60
CA ILE A 115 14.44 9.12 4.67
C ILE A 115 13.37 9.89 3.88
N SER A 116 12.83 9.30 2.81
CA SER A 116 11.72 9.85 2.02
C SER A 116 10.47 10.15 2.85
N THR A 117 10.32 9.47 3.99
CA THR A 117 9.17 9.63 4.88
C THR A 117 9.37 10.71 5.93
N LYS A 118 10.56 11.30 6.05
CA LYS A 118 10.97 12.10 7.22
C LYS A 118 10.00 13.25 7.53
N GLU A 119 9.55 13.96 6.49
CA GLU A 119 8.59 15.07 6.59
C GLU A 119 7.13 14.62 6.41
N GLY A 120 6.89 13.33 6.15
CA GLY A 120 5.55 12.74 6.09
C GLY A 120 4.93 12.52 7.47
N LEU A 121 3.68 12.05 7.48
CA LEU A 121 2.84 11.93 8.67
C LEU A 121 2.75 13.27 9.43
N PRO A 122 2.15 14.32 8.85
CA PRO A 122 2.12 15.69 9.37
C PRO A 122 1.16 15.92 10.55
N ILE A 123 0.95 14.93 11.41
CA ILE A 123 -0.06 14.94 12.48
C ILE A 123 0.32 15.75 13.74
N LYS A 124 1.41 16.54 13.71
CA LYS A 124 1.95 17.20 14.91
C LYS A 124 0.95 18.16 15.58
N ASN A 125 0.17 18.88 14.77
CA ASN A 125 -0.84 19.84 15.24
C ASN A 125 -2.24 19.23 15.37
N TRP A 126 -2.40 17.95 15.05
CA TRP A 126 -3.67 17.22 15.14
C TRP A 126 -3.62 16.16 16.25
N LEU A 127 -2.87 15.08 16.04
CA LEU A 127 -2.71 13.99 17.02
C LEU A 127 -1.53 14.20 17.98
N GLY A 128 -0.70 15.21 17.73
CA GLY A 128 0.40 15.57 18.62
C GLY A 128 1.75 14.93 18.26
N THR A 129 2.82 15.63 18.63
CA THR A 129 4.21 15.17 18.39
C THR A 129 4.53 13.84 19.06
N LYS A 130 4.00 13.59 20.27
CA LYS A 130 4.24 12.32 21.00
C LYS A 130 3.69 11.13 20.22
N VAL A 131 2.47 11.23 19.70
CA VAL A 131 1.84 10.18 18.89
C VAL A 131 2.66 9.94 17.62
N ARG A 132 3.07 11.00 16.92
CA ARG A 132 3.94 10.89 15.74
C ARG A 132 5.24 10.15 16.05
N THR A 133 5.92 10.48 17.14
CA THR A 133 7.16 9.82 17.56
C THR A 133 6.94 8.34 17.81
N THR A 134 5.91 7.98 18.60
CA THR A 134 5.58 6.58 18.89
C THR A 134 5.25 5.78 17.64
N LEU A 135 4.48 6.35 16.70
CA LEU A 135 4.15 5.68 15.44
C LEU A 135 5.40 5.41 14.59
N ARG A 136 6.33 6.37 14.51
CA ARG A 136 7.56 6.24 13.71
C ARG A 136 8.63 5.34 14.35
N GLN A 137 8.45 4.95 15.60
CA GLN A 137 9.27 3.93 16.27
C GLN A 137 8.78 2.50 15.98
N LYS A 138 7.55 2.35 15.47
CA LYS A 138 7.04 1.05 15.04
C LYS A 138 7.72 0.60 13.74
N PRO A 139 7.70 -0.70 13.43
CA PRO A 139 8.23 -1.23 12.18
C PRO A 139 7.57 -0.58 10.97
N TYR A 140 8.28 -0.55 9.86
CA TYR A 140 7.68 -0.27 8.55
C TYR A 140 7.61 -1.56 7.74
N TYR A 141 6.80 -1.51 6.68
CA TYR A 141 6.40 -2.66 5.92
C TYR A 141 6.73 -2.47 4.44
N LEU A 142 7.19 -3.54 3.79
CA LEU A 142 7.45 -3.57 2.35
C LEU A 142 6.57 -4.64 1.72
N VAL A 143 5.85 -4.28 0.67
CA VAL A 143 5.01 -5.19 -0.12
C VAL A 143 5.65 -5.42 -1.50
N PRO A 144 5.50 -6.61 -2.12
CA PRO A 144 6.13 -6.96 -3.38
C PRO A 144 5.40 -6.32 -4.59
N LYS A 145 5.19 -4.99 -4.55
CA LYS A 145 4.62 -4.23 -5.66
C LYS A 145 5.76 -3.68 -6.51
N ASN A 146 5.85 -4.13 -7.76
CA ASN A 146 6.85 -3.63 -8.68
C ASN A 146 6.52 -2.20 -9.11
N ALA A 147 7.55 -1.36 -9.25
CA ALA A 147 7.40 -0.08 -9.93
C ALA A 147 7.03 -0.33 -11.40
N LYS A 148 6.13 0.49 -11.96
CA LYS A 148 5.92 0.51 -13.41
C LYS A 148 7.17 1.14 -14.03
N ALA A 149 7.79 0.46 -14.98
CA ALA A 149 8.91 0.98 -15.76
C ALA A 149 8.66 0.65 -17.24
N GLY A 150 8.35 1.67 -18.05
CA GLY A 150 8.14 1.58 -19.51
C GLY A 150 6.67 1.54 -19.96
N ASP A 151 6.48 1.61 -21.29
CA ASP A 151 5.24 1.79 -22.07
C ASP A 151 4.26 0.59 -22.02
N GLY A 152 4.08 -0.01 -20.85
CA GLY A 152 3.02 -0.99 -20.63
C GLY A 152 1.67 -0.29 -20.61
N PHE A 153 1.11 0.01 -21.79
CA PHE A 153 -0.26 0.47 -21.94
C PHE A 153 -1.18 -0.58 -21.33
N GLN A 154 -1.72 -0.27 -20.15
CA GLN A 154 -2.82 -1.00 -19.57
C GLN A 154 -4.05 -0.14 -19.85
N GLU A 155 -4.94 -0.63 -20.71
CA GLU A 155 -6.19 0.02 -21.05
C GLU A 155 -7.04 0.07 -19.77
N TYR A 156 -6.96 1.20 -19.07
CA TYR A 156 -7.81 1.51 -17.94
C TYR A 156 -9.13 2.06 -18.49
N GLN A 157 -10.27 1.61 -17.97
CA GLN A 157 -11.49 2.40 -18.07
C GLN A 157 -11.24 3.74 -17.36
N GLU A 158 -11.94 4.81 -17.74
CA GLU A 158 -11.63 6.20 -17.31
C GLU A 158 -11.46 6.38 -15.79
N LEU A 159 -12.07 5.53 -14.97
CA LEU A 159 -11.98 5.58 -13.51
C LEU A 159 -11.11 4.50 -12.85
N ASP A 160 -10.59 3.52 -13.59
CA ASP A 160 -9.81 2.39 -13.03
C ASP A 160 -8.44 2.83 -12.47
N ALA A 161 -7.97 4.02 -12.88
CA ALA A 161 -6.78 4.63 -12.30
C ALA A 161 -7.00 5.07 -10.84
N PHE A 162 -8.26 5.29 -10.43
CA PHE A 162 -8.61 5.70 -9.07
C PHE A 162 -8.88 4.50 -8.17
N CYS A 163 -8.44 4.59 -6.92
CA CYS A 163 -8.74 3.59 -5.90
C CYS A 163 -9.09 4.25 -4.56
N SER A 164 -9.59 3.44 -3.62
CA SER A 164 -9.96 3.88 -2.27
C SER A 164 -8.80 4.55 -1.51
N TYR A 165 -7.54 4.29 -1.90
CA TYR A 165 -6.36 4.91 -1.31
C TYR A 165 -6.25 6.42 -1.62
N HIS A 166 -6.77 6.89 -2.77
CA HIS A 166 -6.81 8.32 -3.09
C HIS A 166 -7.73 9.08 -2.13
N VAL A 167 -8.95 8.58 -1.97
CA VAL A 167 -9.93 9.13 -1.01
C VAL A 167 -9.38 9.09 0.42
N LYS A 168 -8.74 7.99 0.82
CA LYS A 168 -8.09 7.85 2.14
C LYS A 168 -6.95 8.85 2.35
N THR A 169 -6.14 9.09 1.32
CA THR A 169 -5.04 10.06 1.41
C THR A 169 -5.58 11.49 1.49
N ALA A 170 -6.60 11.81 0.71
CA ALA A 170 -7.24 13.13 0.72
C ALA A 170 -7.88 13.44 2.08
N ILE A 171 -8.62 12.50 2.67
CA ILE A 171 -9.24 12.73 3.98
C ILE A 171 -8.18 12.88 5.09
N PHE A 172 -7.04 12.20 5.02
CA PHE A 172 -5.93 12.40 5.97
C PHE A 172 -5.36 13.82 5.89
N HIS A 173 -5.21 14.38 4.70
CA HIS A 173 -4.80 15.79 4.55
C HIS A 173 -5.85 16.73 5.14
N MET A 174 -7.12 16.51 4.83
CA MET A 174 -8.20 17.34 5.38
C MET A 174 -8.30 17.31 6.89
N TRP A 175 -8.13 16.14 7.54
CA TRP A 175 -8.08 16.06 9.00
C TRP A 175 -6.87 16.77 9.59
N THR A 176 -5.76 16.82 8.85
CA THR A 176 -4.57 17.57 9.27
C THR A 176 -4.80 19.08 9.16
N GLU A 177 -5.50 19.53 8.12
CA GLU A 177 -5.86 20.93 7.90
C GLU A 177 -6.99 21.41 8.84
N ASN A 178 -7.89 20.50 9.23
CA ASN A 178 -9.05 20.77 10.07
C ASN A 178 -9.02 19.85 11.31
N PRO A 179 -8.11 20.09 12.27
CA PRO A 179 -7.82 19.15 13.34
C PRO A 179 -8.81 19.18 14.51
N GLN A 180 -9.73 20.15 14.58
CA GLN A 180 -10.65 20.28 15.71
C GLN A 180 -11.89 19.40 15.51
N ASP A 181 -12.27 18.64 16.53
CA ASP A 181 -13.43 17.74 16.48
C ASP A 181 -14.74 18.50 16.16
N SER A 182 -14.87 19.76 16.58
CA SER A 182 -16.02 20.61 16.27
C SER A 182 -16.19 20.92 14.78
N GLN A 183 -15.12 20.80 13.99
CA GLN A 183 -15.17 20.93 12.52
C GLN A 183 -15.77 19.69 11.85
N TRP A 184 -15.95 18.59 12.59
CA TRP A 184 -16.47 17.31 12.12
C TRP A 184 -17.72 16.88 12.92
N ASP A 185 -18.49 17.85 13.45
CA ASP A 185 -19.74 17.58 14.16
C ASP A 185 -20.71 16.80 13.25
N PRO A 186 -21.26 15.65 13.68
CA PRO A 186 -22.23 14.89 12.91
C PRO A 186 -23.44 15.70 12.42
N LYS A 187 -23.83 16.78 13.13
CA LYS A 187 -24.88 17.69 12.71
C LYS A 187 -24.53 18.48 11.44
N GLN A 188 -23.24 18.59 11.11
CA GLN A 188 -22.70 19.26 9.93
C GLN A 188 -22.22 18.28 8.86
N LEU A 189 -22.67 17.02 8.90
CA LEU A 189 -22.22 15.97 7.98
C LEU A 189 -22.24 16.41 6.51
N SER A 190 -23.32 17.05 6.06
CA SER A 190 -23.47 17.55 4.69
C SER A 190 -22.36 18.55 4.33
N THR A 191 -22.14 19.56 5.18
CA THR A 191 -21.07 20.56 4.98
C THR A 191 -19.68 19.92 5.02
N CYS A 192 -19.44 18.98 5.94
CA CYS A 192 -18.17 18.26 6.03
C CYS A 192 -17.89 17.46 4.74
N PHE A 193 -18.93 16.83 4.19
CA PHE A 193 -18.84 16.08 2.95
C PHE A 193 -18.63 16.98 1.73
N ASP A 194 -19.34 18.11 1.64
CA ASP A 194 -19.15 19.10 0.56
C ASP A 194 -17.75 19.71 0.58
N ASN A 195 -17.21 19.99 1.77
CA ASN A 195 -15.83 20.43 1.94
C ASN A 195 -14.85 19.35 1.46
N PHE A 196 -15.14 18.08 1.72
CA PHE A 196 -14.32 16.96 1.22
C PHE A 196 -14.36 16.83 -0.29
N LEU A 197 -15.54 16.92 -0.90
CA LEU A 197 -15.67 16.91 -2.35
C LEU A 197 -14.92 18.09 -2.98
N THR A 198 -15.03 19.29 -2.41
CA THR A 198 -14.33 20.49 -2.87
C THR A 198 -12.81 20.29 -2.83
N PHE A 199 -12.29 19.79 -1.71
CA PHE A 199 -10.86 19.47 -1.57
C PHE A 199 -10.40 18.41 -2.58
N PHE A 200 -11.16 17.33 -2.73
CA PHE A 200 -10.79 16.23 -3.64
C PHE A 200 -10.81 16.67 -5.11
N VAL A 201 -11.81 17.47 -5.51
CA VAL A 201 -11.86 18.07 -6.85
C VAL A 201 -10.70 19.04 -7.07
N GLU A 202 -10.28 19.80 -6.06
CA GLU A 202 -9.11 20.66 -6.17
C GLU A 202 -7.82 19.84 -6.36
N CYS A 203 -7.67 18.72 -5.64
CA CYS A 203 -6.56 17.79 -5.87
C CYS A 203 -6.53 17.25 -7.31
N LEU A 204 -7.69 16.87 -7.86
CA LEU A 204 -7.80 16.43 -9.26
C LEU A 204 -7.42 17.55 -10.23
N ARG A 205 -7.96 18.75 -10.05
CA ARG A 205 -7.71 19.93 -10.90
C ARG A 205 -6.25 20.37 -10.90
N THR A 206 -5.58 20.24 -9.75
CA THR A 206 -4.17 20.61 -9.59
C THR A 206 -3.21 19.45 -9.84
N GLU A 207 -3.73 18.27 -10.19
CA GLU A 207 -2.97 17.04 -10.39
C GLU A 207 -2.05 16.74 -9.20
N LYS A 208 -2.54 17.03 -7.99
CA LYS A 208 -1.73 17.00 -6.78
C LYS A 208 -2.46 16.37 -5.62
N LEU A 209 -2.07 15.14 -5.32
CA LEU A 209 -2.41 14.44 -4.09
C LEU A 209 -1.15 13.79 -3.53
N THR A 210 -0.42 14.52 -2.70
CA THR A 210 0.80 14.03 -2.08
C THR A 210 0.52 12.83 -1.17
N HIS A 211 1.32 11.77 -1.26
CA HIS A 211 1.22 10.61 -0.37
C HIS A 211 1.46 11.02 1.09
N TYR A 212 0.53 10.66 1.98
CA TYR A 212 0.50 11.18 3.35
C TYR A 212 1.77 10.87 4.18
N PHE A 213 2.42 9.74 3.90
CA PHE A 213 3.67 9.35 4.57
C PHE A 213 4.94 9.68 3.77
N ILE A 214 4.84 10.02 2.48
CA ILE A 214 5.99 10.16 1.55
C ILE A 214 5.77 11.45 0.74
N PRO A 215 6.16 12.62 1.25
CA PRO A 215 5.77 13.90 0.65
C PRO A 215 6.22 14.11 -0.80
N LYS A 216 7.25 13.40 -1.26
CA LYS A 216 7.75 13.49 -2.63
C LYS A 216 6.96 12.65 -3.64
N PHE A 217 6.12 11.71 -3.18
CA PHE A 217 5.35 10.84 -4.06
C PHE A 217 3.96 11.46 -4.29
N ASN A 218 3.70 11.97 -5.50
CA ASN A 218 2.40 12.50 -5.89
C ASN A 218 1.54 11.40 -6.51
N LEU A 219 0.39 11.11 -5.91
CA LEU A 219 -0.53 10.05 -6.37
C LEU A 219 -1.32 10.45 -7.63
N PHE A 220 -1.44 11.76 -7.89
CA PHE A 220 -2.14 12.31 -9.06
C PHE A 220 -1.15 12.87 -10.09
N SER A 221 0.11 12.41 -10.09
CA SER A 221 1.04 12.78 -11.15
C SER A 221 0.57 12.24 -12.51
N GLN A 222 0.95 12.94 -13.58
CA GLN A 222 0.66 12.55 -14.96
C GLN A 222 1.21 11.16 -15.32
N GLU A 223 2.31 10.74 -14.68
CA GLU A 223 2.87 9.39 -14.86
C GLU A 223 1.97 8.26 -14.33
N LEU A 224 1.04 8.58 -13.42
CA LEU A 224 0.18 7.60 -12.74
C LEU A 224 -1.29 7.69 -13.18
N ILE A 225 -1.77 8.89 -13.50
CA ILE A 225 -3.16 9.15 -13.93
C ILE A 225 -3.11 10.05 -15.17
N ASP A 226 -3.38 9.45 -16.33
CA ASP A 226 -3.45 10.18 -17.59
C ASP A 226 -4.71 11.06 -17.64
N GLN A 227 -4.53 12.33 -17.99
CA GLN A 227 -5.61 13.16 -18.52
C GLN A 227 -5.64 12.93 -20.03
N LYS A 228 -6.51 12.03 -20.51
CA LYS A 228 -6.84 12.01 -21.94
C LYS A 228 -7.66 13.25 -22.32
#